data_AF-A0A959CBB3-F1
#
_entry.id   AF-A0A959CBB3-F1
#
_cell.length_a   1.000
_cell.length_b   1.000
_cell.length_c   1.000
_cell.angle_alpha   90.00
_cell.angle_beta   90.00
_cell.angle_gamma   90.00
#
_symmetry.space_group_name_H-M   'P 1'
#
loop_
_entity.id
_entity.type
_entity.pdbx_description
1 polymer ?
#
loop_
_entity_poly.entity_id
_entity_poly.type
_entity_poly.pdbx_seq_one_letter_code
_entity_poly.pdbx_strand_id
1 'polypeptide(L)'
;MHPPILTERLPNDIAFDMLLVDGGEYLMGGAEEEAGNDEKPVHRVKVSTFYLGKYPVTQSVWQSVMRDNPSNFKGDNRPVEQVSWDDVQEFLKKLNSLTKQDYRLPTEAEWEFAARGGLHSEEYLYAGSDKLKQVGWYNANSNGETHEVGQKLGNELGLYDMSGNVYE
;
A
#
# COMPACT_ATOMS: atom_id res chain seq x y z
N MET A 1 -18.32 5.96 -7.27
CA MET A 1 -17.73 5.37 -8.49
C MET A 1 -16.38 4.82 -8.07
N HIS A 2 -15.98 3.63 -8.54
CA HIS A 2 -14.63 3.13 -8.24
C HIS A 2 -13.58 3.90 -9.04
N PRO A 3 -12.39 4.15 -8.49
CA PRO A 3 -11.33 4.86 -9.21
C PRO A 3 -10.91 4.10 -10.47
N PRO A 4 -10.47 4.80 -11.53
CA PRO A 4 -9.84 4.18 -12.68
C PRO A 4 -8.71 3.22 -12.27
N ILE A 5 -8.72 2.03 -12.86
CA ILE A 5 -7.71 0.99 -12.62
C ILE A 5 -6.75 0.96 -13.81
N LEU A 6 -5.45 1.04 -13.52
CA LEU A 6 -4.37 0.79 -14.48
C LEU A 6 -3.76 -0.58 -14.15
N THR A 7 -3.93 -1.56 -15.04
CA THR A 7 -3.28 -2.87 -14.91
C THR A 7 -1.97 -2.87 -15.68
N GLU A 8 -0.85 -3.03 -14.97
CA GLU A 8 0.47 -3.21 -15.57
C GLU A 8 0.76 -4.70 -15.79
N ARG A 9 1.36 -5.04 -16.93
CA ARG A 9 1.66 -6.44 -17.30
C ARG A 9 3.15 -6.65 -17.42
N LEU A 10 3.66 -7.54 -16.58
CA LEU A 10 5.03 -7.97 -16.56
C LEU A 10 5.22 -9.24 -17.41
N PRO A 11 6.47 -9.66 -17.69
CA PRO A 11 6.71 -10.94 -18.34
C PRO A 11 6.05 -12.11 -17.61
N ASN A 12 5.74 -13.19 -18.34
CA ASN A 12 5.09 -14.40 -17.84
C ASN A 12 3.64 -14.22 -17.33
N ASP A 13 2.92 -13.24 -17.88
CA ASP A 13 1.51 -12.96 -17.57
C ASP A 13 1.24 -12.63 -16.09
N ILE A 14 2.28 -12.14 -15.40
CA ILE A 14 2.15 -11.51 -14.08
C ILE A 14 1.65 -10.09 -14.29
N ALA A 15 0.65 -9.68 -13.50
CA ALA A 15 0.08 -8.35 -13.57
C ALA A 15 -0.20 -7.80 -12.17
N PHE A 16 -0.21 -6.47 -12.06
CA PHE A 16 -0.65 -5.78 -10.85
C PHE A 16 -1.48 -4.56 -11.20
N ASP A 17 -2.39 -4.21 -10.30
CA ASP A 17 -3.31 -3.09 -10.47
C ASP A 17 -2.83 -1.87 -9.69
N MET A 18 -2.92 -0.71 -10.33
CA MET A 18 -2.75 0.60 -9.72
C MET A 18 -4.10 1.33 -9.72
N LEU A 19 -4.45 1.98 -8.62
CA LEU A 19 -5.68 2.77 -8.48
C LEU A 19 -5.35 4.26 -8.58
N LEU A 20 -6.12 4.98 -9.40
CA LEU A 20 -6.03 6.44 -9.43
C LEU A 20 -6.58 7.03 -8.13
N VAL A 21 -5.76 7.79 -7.43
CA VAL A 21 -6.12 8.54 -6.22
C VAL A 21 -6.25 10.00 -6.61
N ASP A 22 -7.48 10.53 -6.58
CA ASP A 22 -7.73 11.94 -6.85
C ASP A 22 -7.10 12.81 -5.75
N GLY A 23 -6.25 13.75 -6.19
CA GLY A 23 -5.52 14.63 -5.29
C GLY A 23 -6.43 15.61 -4.56
N GLY A 24 -6.01 16.01 -3.36
CA GLY A 24 -6.78 16.88 -2.49
C GLY A 24 -5.96 17.48 -1.38
N GLU A 25 -6.64 18.17 -0.48
CA GLU A 25 -6.08 18.66 0.78
C GLU A 25 -6.68 17.90 1.95
N TYR A 26 -5.86 17.59 2.94
CA TYR A 26 -6.31 16.96 4.18
C TYR A 26 -5.46 17.41 5.36
N LEU A 27 -5.88 17.02 6.56
CA LEU A 27 -5.13 17.19 7.79
C LEU A 27 -4.32 15.91 8.04
N MET A 28 -3.00 16.00 7.89
CA MET A 28 -2.07 14.91 8.14
C MET A 28 -1.66 14.88 9.61
N GLY A 29 -1.50 13.69 10.17
CA GLY A 29 -1.08 13.47 11.56
C GLY A 29 -2.21 13.12 12.53
N GLY A 30 -1.84 12.83 13.77
CA GLY A 30 -2.75 12.43 14.84
C GLY A 30 -3.19 13.61 15.71
N ALA A 31 -4.50 13.85 15.81
CA ALA A 31 -5.07 14.87 16.70
C ALA A 31 -5.26 14.38 18.14
N GLU A 32 -5.22 13.07 18.35
CA GLU A 32 -5.53 12.43 19.63
C GLU A 32 -4.42 12.61 20.67
N GLU A 33 -4.79 12.48 21.95
CA GLU A 33 -3.85 12.64 23.05
C GLU A 33 -2.74 11.58 22.98
N GLU A 34 -3.11 10.37 22.56
CA GLU A 34 -2.26 9.19 22.40
C GLU A 34 -1.37 9.22 21.17
N ALA A 35 -1.59 10.15 20.23
CA ALA A 35 -0.76 10.26 19.04
C ALA A 35 0.69 10.60 19.39
N GLY A 36 1.61 9.93 18.70
CA GLY A 36 3.06 10.05 18.89
C GLY A 36 3.58 11.47 18.69
N ASN A 37 4.78 11.75 19.19
CA ASN A 37 5.41 13.06 18.96
C ASN A 37 5.78 13.28 17.48
N ASP A 38 6.05 12.19 16.76
CA ASP A 38 6.30 12.11 15.33
C ASP A 38 5.02 12.18 14.49
N GLU A 39 3.85 11.93 15.08
CA GLU A 39 2.53 12.08 14.45
C GLU A 39 1.93 13.48 14.62
N LYS A 40 2.64 14.38 15.35
CA LYS A 40 2.21 15.75 15.69
C LYS A 40 3.16 16.79 15.08
N PRO A 41 2.70 18.03 14.82
CA PRO A 41 1.32 18.49 14.93
C PRO A 41 0.49 18.10 13.69
N VAL A 42 -0.82 18.06 13.86
CA VAL A 42 -1.75 18.02 12.74
C VAL A 42 -1.53 19.26 11.87
N HIS A 43 -1.33 19.04 10.57
CA HIS A 43 -1.07 20.13 9.63
C HIS A 43 -1.73 19.86 8.28
N ARG A 44 -2.05 20.94 7.55
CA ARG A 44 -2.69 20.84 6.24
C ARG A 44 -1.65 20.45 5.19
N VAL A 45 -1.93 19.38 4.46
CA VAL A 45 -1.10 18.91 3.35
C VAL A 45 -1.94 18.84 2.09
N LYS A 46 -1.32 19.18 0.95
CA LYS A 46 -1.91 19.04 -0.38
C LYS A 46 -1.16 17.97 -1.15
N VAL A 47 -1.89 16.99 -1.67
CA VAL A 47 -1.35 15.95 -2.56
C VAL A 47 -1.92 16.14 -3.97
N SER A 48 -1.08 15.97 -4.99
CA SER A 48 -1.54 15.95 -6.39
C SER A 48 -2.25 14.62 -6.68
N THR A 49 -2.97 14.50 -7.79
CA THR A 49 -3.48 13.20 -8.25
C THR A 49 -2.33 12.26 -8.59
N PHE A 50 -2.41 11.00 -8.17
CA PHE A 50 -1.38 9.99 -8.39
C PHE A 50 -2.00 8.60 -8.53
N TYR A 51 -1.19 7.61 -8.90
CA TYR A 51 -1.57 6.20 -8.84
C TYR A 51 -0.90 5.53 -7.64
N LEU A 52 -1.62 4.67 -6.93
CA LEU A 52 -1.06 3.83 -5.86
C LEU A 52 -1.37 2.36 -6.13
N GLY A 53 -0.46 1.46 -5.72
CA GLY A 53 -0.69 0.02 -5.84
C GLY A 53 -1.95 -0.39 -5.10
N LYS A 54 -2.82 -1.18 -5.76
CA LYS A 54 -4.05 -1.71 -5.13
C LYS A 54 -3.77 -2.58 -3.91
N TYR A 55 -2.62 -3.25 -3.94
CA TYR A 55 -2.09 -4.16 -2.94
C TYR A 55 -0.61 -3.84 -2.72
N PRO A 56 -0.02 -4.26 -1.58
CA PRO A 56 1.42 -4.37 -1.44
C PRO A 56 2.02 -5.21 -2.58
N VAL A 57 3.28 -4.94 -2.96
CA VAL A 57 3.97 -5.72 -4.00
C VAL A 57 4.02 -7.19 -3.58
N THR A 58 3.46 -8.08 -4.40
CA THR A 58 3.44 -9.52 -4.11
C THR A 58 4.76 -10.19 -4.45
N GLN A 59 5.00 -11.38 -3.91
CA GLN A 59 6.19 -12.19 -4.21
C GLN A 59 6.32 -12.55 -5.69
N SER A 60 5.21 -12.84 -6.38
CA SER A 60 5.22 -13.12 -7.81
C SER A 60 5.61 -11.89 -8.65
N VAL A 61 5.11 -10.70 -8.29
CA VAL A 61 5.52 -9.44 -8.91
C VAL A 61 7.01 -9.18 -8.65
N TRP A 62 7.46 -9.28 -7.40
CA TRP A 62 8.87 -9.13 -7.05
C TRP A 62 9.75 -10.07 -7.86
N GLN A 63 9.44 -11.37 -7.86
CA GLN A 63 10.24 -12.40 -8.54
C GLN A 63 10.27 -12.22 -10.06
N SER A 64 9.19 -11.70 -10.66
CA SER A 64 9.16 -11.40 -12.10
C SER A 64 10.15 -10.29 -12.50
N VAL A 65 10.44 -9.35 -11.58
CA VAL A 65 11.34 -8.21 -11.78
C VAL A 65 12.77 -8.52 -11.31
N MET A 66 12.91 -9.05 -10.09
CA MET A 66 14.19 -9.21 -9.39
C MET A 66 14.83 -10.58 -9.63
N ARG A 67 14.05 -11.58 -10.07
CA ARG A 67 14.48 -12.97 -10.34
C ARG A 67 14.86 -13.78 -9.11
N ASP A 68 14.58 -13.28 -7.92
CA ASP A 68 14.71 -13.97 -6.64
C ASP A 68 13.44 -13.79 -5.78
N ASN A 69 13.44 -14.34 -4.57
CA ASN A 69 12.36 -14.16 -3.59
C ASN A 69 12.95 -14.24 -2.17
N PRO A 70 13.19 -13.09 -1.51
CA PRO A 70 13.82 -13.03 -0.19
C PRO A 70 12.86 -13.39 0.96
N SER A 71 11.56 -13.46 0.71
CA SER A 71 10.54 -13.56 1.76
C SER A 71 10.67 -14.82 2.62
N ASN A 72 10.55 -14.67 3.92
CA ASN A 72 10.42 -15.77 4.87
C ASN A 72 9.10 -16.54 4.68
N PHE A 73 7.96 -15.86 4.54
CA PHE A 73 6.65 -16.51 4.41
C PHE A 73 6.27 -16.71 2.95
N LYS A 74 6.27 -17.94 2.44
CA LYS A 74 6.16 -18.19 1.00
C LYS A 74 4.71 -18.21 0.46
N GLY A 75 4.49 -17.56 -0.67
CA GLY A 75 3.27 -17.65 -1.48
C GLY A 75 3.18 -16.54 -2.52
N ASP A 76 2.79 -16.89 -3.75
CA ASP A 76 2.83 -15.98 -4.92
C ASP A 76 2.04 -14.68 -4.73
N ASN A 77 0.93 -14.75 -4.00
CA ASN A 77 0.03 -13.63 -3.72
C ASN A 77 0.23 -13.03 -2.31
N ARG A 78 1.24 -13.46 -1.57
CA ARG A 78 1.64 -12.82 -0.31
C ARG A 78 2.51 -11.60 -0.62
N PRO A 79 2.51 -10.57 0.24
CA PRO A 79 3.44 -9.46 0.10
C PRO A 79 4.89 -9.97 0.13
N VAL A 80 5.76 -9.32 -0.64
CA VAL A 80 7.20 -9.52 -0.48
C VAL A 80 7.64 -8.87 0.84
N GLU A 81 8.38 -9.62 1.65
CA GLU A 81 9.07 -9.13 2.84
C GLU A 81 10.52 -9.65 2.90
N GLN A 82 11.27 -9.27 3.94
CA GLN A 82 12.75 -9.36 4.01
C GLN A 82 13.45 -8.48 2.95
N VAL A 83 12.89 -7.31 2.64
CA VAL A 83 13.48 -6.35 1.69
C VAL A 83 13.83 -5.06 2.41
N SER A 84 14.99 -4.49 2.09
CA SER A 84 15.42 -3.18 2.57
C SER A 84 14.94 -2.07 1.63
N TRP A 85 15.07 -0.82 2.09
CA TRP A 85 14.80 0.35 1.25
C TRP A 85 15.66 0.35 -0.03
N ASP A 86 16.93 -0.06 0.07
CA ASP A 86 17.85 -0.15 -1.07
C ASP A 86 17.41 -1.22 -2.08
N ASP A 87 16.94 -2.38 -1.60
CA ASP A 87 16.39 -3.43 -2.47
C ASP A 87 15.17 -2.92 -3.24
N VAL A 88 14.32 -2.12 -2.57
CA VAL A 88 13.16 -1.49 -3.20
C VAL A 88 13.58 -0.47 -4.27
N GLN A 89 14.64 0.31 -4.06
CA GLN A 89 15.16 1.19 -5.11
C GLN A 89 15.66 0.41 -6.33
N GLU A 90 16.32 -0.74 -6.11
CA GLU A 90 16.74 -1.61 -7.21
C GLU A 90 15.54 -2.20 -7.95
N PHE A 91 14.53 -2.67 -7.22
CA PHE A 91 13.27 -3.15 -7.77
C PHE A 91 12.61 -2.08 -8.66
N LEU A 92 12.44 -0.86 -8.16
CA LEU A 92 11.83 0.26 -8.90
C LEU A 92 12.62 0.59 -10.17
N LYS A 93 13.96 0.62 -10.09
CA LYS A 93 14.82 0.84 -11.27
C LYS A 93 14.60 -0.23 -12.34
N LYS A 94 14.54 -1.50 -11.95
CA LYS A 94 14.30 -2.61 -12.89
C LYS A 94 12.87 -2.56 -13.45
N LEU A 95 11.87 -2.33 -12.59
CA LEU A 95 10.47 -2.21 -12.97
C LEU A 95 10.29 -1.10 -14.02
N ASN A 96 10.80 0.11 -13.76
CA ASN A 96 10.74 1.25 -14.68
C ASN A 96 11.46 0.97 -16.01
N SER A 97 12.58 0.25 -15.95
CA SER A 97 13.28 -0.17 -17.17
C SER A 97 12.45 -1.15 -18.01
N LEU A 98 11.71 -2.06 -17.37
CA LEU A 98 10.86 -3.05 -18.03
C LEU A 98 9.59 -2.44 -18.63
N THR A 99 8.90 -1.58 -17.86
CA THR A 99 7.57 -1.06 -18.21
C THR A 99 7.61 0.25 -18.97
N LYS A 100 8.75 0.97 -18.94
CA LYS A 100 8.89 2.36 -19.44
C LYS A 100 7.99 3.35 -18.71
N GLN A 101 7.64 3.05 -17.46
CA GLN A 101 6.92 3.93 -16.55
C GLN A 101 7.87 4.56 -15.51
N ASP A 102 7.31 5.40 -14.63
CA ASP A 102 8.01 6.08 -13.55
C ASP A 102 7.41 5.73 -12.17
N TYR A 103 7.49 4.45 -11.80
CA TYR A 103 7.11 3.99 -10.47
C TYR A 103 8.11 4.48 -9.41
N ARG A 104 7.56 4.79 -8.23
CA ARG A 104 8.31 5.22 -7.05
C ARG A 104 7.59 4.78 -5.77
N LEU A 105 8.27 4.89 -4.64
CA LEU A 105 7.60 4.86 -3.34
C LEU A 105 6.64 6.05 -3.21
N PRO A 106 5.49 5.88 -2.54
CA PRO A 106 4.66 7.01 -2.15
C PRO A 106 5.43 7.87 -1.14
N THR A 107 5.14 9.16 -1.12
CA THR A 107 5.49 9.98 0.04
C THR A 107 4.62 9.59 1.23
N GLU A 108 5.07 9.85 2.45
CA GLU A 108 4.28 9.62 3.66
C GLU A 108 2.90 10.30 3.57
N ALA A 109 2.87 11.54 3.07
CA ALA A 109 1.64 12.30 2.87
C ALA A 109 0.68 11.66 1.86
N GLU A 110 1.20 11.09 0.76
CA GLU A 110 0.39 10.35 -0.21
C GLU A 110 -0.12 9.04 0.36
N TRP A 111 0.73 8.32 1.10
CA TRP A 111 0.36 7.06 1.74
C TRP A 111 -0.73 7.27 2.78
N GLU A 112 -0.58 8.22 3.70
CA GLU A 112 -1.59 8.50 4.73
C GLU A 112 -2.89 9.04 4.10
N PHE A 113 -2.81 9.94 3.11
CA PHE A 113 -4.00 10.41 2.39
C PHE A 113 -4.79 9.25 1.76
N ALA A 114 -4.08 8.35 1.09
CA ALA A 114 -4.68 7.18 0.46
C ALA A 114 -5.22 6.17 1.50
N ALA A 115 -4.48 5.92 2.58
CA ALA A 115 -4.89 5.02 3.67
C ALA A 115 -6.19 5.48 4.32
N ARG A 116 -6.34 6.79 4.54
CA ARG A 116 -7.56 7.42 5.09
C ARG A 116 -8.77 7.39 4.15
N GLY A 117 -8.62 6.94 2.90
CA GLY A 117 -9.71 6.92 1.91
C GLY A 117 -9.73 8.14 0.97
N GLY A 118 -8.70 8.99 1.02
CA GLY A 118 -8.56 10.17 0.15
C GLY A 118 -9.74 11.13 0.24
N LEU A 119 -10.21 11.62 -0.91
CA LEU A 119 -11.41 12.48 -0.99
C LEU A 119 -12.72 11.76 -0.64
N HIS A 120 -12.68 10.45 -0.46
CA HIS A 120 -13.83 9.62 -0.09
C HIS A 120 -13.74 9.13 1.36
N SER A 121 -12.81 9.67 2.16
CA SER A 121 -12.63 9.32 3.56
C SER A 121 -13.94 9.40 4.35
N GLU A 122 -14.25 8.33 5.08
CA GLU A 122 -15.32 8.28 6.09
C GLU A 122 -14.77 8.50 7.51
N GLU A 123 -13.50 8.95 7.62
CA GLU A 123 -12.81 9.25 8.89
C GLU A 123 -12.71 8.07 9.87
N TYR A 124 -12.67 6.84 9.36
CA TYR A 124 -12.47 5.66 10.18
C TYR A 124 -11.10 5.61 10.86
N LEU A 125 -11.04 4.91 12.00
CA LEU A 125 -9.80 4.68 12.74
C LEU A 125 -8.75 3.88 11.95
N TYR A 126 -9.19 2.94 11.11
CA TYR A 126 -8.32 2.16 10.22
C TYR A 126 -8.82 2.29 8.79
N ALA A 127 -7.96 1.98 7.81
CA ALA A 127 -8.28 2.11 6.40
C ALA A 127 -9.53 1.29 6.02
N GLY A 128 -10.69 1.95 5.92
CA GLY A 128 -11.98 1.35 5.56
C GLY A 128 -12.88 0.85 6.71
N SER A 129 -12.49 0.95 7.98
CA SER A 129 -13.33 0.53 9.12
C SER A 129 -12.77 0.95 10.48
N ASP A 130 -13.64 1.19 11.46
CA ASP A 130 -13.24 1.32 12.88
C ASP A 130 -12.82 -0.01 13.53
N LYS A 131 -12.95 -1.13 12.81
CA LYS A 131 -12.65 -2.48 13.32
C LYS A 131 -11.47 -3.07 12.57
N LEU A 132 -10.27 -2.98 13.16
CA LEU A 132 -9.02 -3.52 12.58
C LEU A 132 -9.16 -4.96 12.05
N LYS A 133 -9.91 -5.83 12.74
CA LYS A 133 -10.13 -7.22 12.31
C LYS A 133 -10.76 -7.35 10.91
N GLN A 134 -11.50 -6.34 10.46
CA GLN A 134 -12.18 -6.33 9.15
C GLN A 134 -11.24 -5.94 8.01
N VAL A 135 -10.27 -5.06 8.28
CA VAL A 135 -9.42 -4.42 7.26
C VAL A 135 -7.95 -4.83 7.34
N GLY A 136 -7.56 -5.52 8.41
CA GLY A 136 -6.15 -5.75 8.74
C GLY A 136 -5.80 -7.16 9.21
N TRP A 137 -4.58 -7.57 8.85
CA TRP A 137 -3.85 -8.67 9.46
C TRP A 137 -2.86 -8.13 10.49
N TYR A 138 -3.02 -8.52 11.74
CA TYR A 138 -2.24 -8.02 12.87
C TYR A 138 -1.97 -9.14 13.87
N ASN A 139 -1.13 -8.89 14.88
CA ASN A 139 -0.62 -9.92 15.80
C ASN A 139 -1.70 -10.90 16.32
N ALA A 140 -2.88 -10.41 16.69
CA ALA A 140 -3.94 -11.25 17.27
C ALA A 140 -4.70 -12.13 16.26
N ASN A 141 -4.61 -11.87 14.95
CA ASN A 141 -5.34 -12.63 13.93
C ASN A 141 -4.47 -13.18 12.79
N SER A 142 -3.17 -12.85 12.72
CA SER A 142 -2.28 -13.24 11.63
C SER A 142 -1.64 -14.61 11.81
N ASN A 143 -1.73 -15.20 13.01
CA ASN A 143 -0.99 -16.41 13.39
C ASN A 143 0.54 -16.28 13.26
N GLY A 144 1.06 -15.05 13.28
CA GLY A 144 2.50 -14.79 13.20
C GLY A 144 3.09 -14.92 11.78
N GLU A 145 2.25 -14.89 10.74
CA GLU A 145 2.67 -14.88 9.34
C GLU A 145 2.01 -13.74 8.55
N THR A 146 2.56 -13.41 7.37
CA THR A 146 1.84 -12.59 6.38
C THR A 146 0.60 -13.33 5.89
N HIS A 147 -0.24 -12.70 5.08
CA HIS A 147 -1.38 -13.34 4.41
C HIS A 147 -1.41 -12.90 2.96
N GLU A 148 -2.14 -13.64 2.11
CA GLU A 148 -2.34 -13.19 0.73
C GLU A 148 -3.02 -11.81 0.73
N VAL A 149 -2.59 -10.95 -0.19
CA VAL A 149 -3.11 -9.59 -0.30
C VAL A 149 -4.60 -9.59 -0.64
N GLY A 150 -5.34 -8.60 -0.14
CA GLY A 150 -6.75 -8.42 -0.48
C GLY A 150 -7.71 -9.41 0.16
N GLN A 151 -7.29 -10.18 1.17
CA GLN A 151 -8.17 -11.09 1.92
C GLN A 151 -9.00 -10.39 3.01
N LYS A 152 -8.74 -9.11 3.27
CA LYS A 152 -9.52 -8.23 4.16
C LYS A 152 -10.30 -7.20 3.35
N LEU A 153 -11.16 -6.43 4.01
CA LEU A 153 -11.86 -5.33 3.34
C LEU A 153 -10.85 -4.24 2.95
N GLY A 154 -11.00 -3.72 1.73
CA GLY A 154 -10.29 -2.51 1.30
C GLY A 154 -11.01 -1.25 1.80
N ASN A 155 -10.32 -0.12 1.71
CA ASN A 155 -10.88 1.19 2.07
C ASN A 155 -11.79 1.75 0.96
N GLU A 156 -12.21 3.00 1.13
CA GLU A 156 -13.16 3.71 0.26
C GLU A 156 -12.63 3.89 -1.17
N LEU A 157 -11.30 3.87 -1.34
CA LEU A 157 -10.64 3.90 -2.65
C LEU A 157 -10.53 2.50 -3.27
N GLY A 158 -10.73 1.44 -2.49
CA GLY A 158 -10.48 0.06 -2.90
C GLY A 158 -9.02 -0.37 -2.76
N LEU A 159 -8.23 0.34 -1.95
CA LEU A 159 -6.88 -0.07 -1.54
C LEU A 159 -6.99 -1.08 -0.40
N TYR A 160 -6.10 -2.07 -0.38
CA TYR A 160 -6.13 -3.16 0.59
C TYR A 160 -4.85 -3.19 1.41
N ASP A 161 -4.94 -3.81 2.59
CA ASP A 161 -3.80 -4.08 3.48
C ASP A 161 -3.07 -2.82 3.99
N MET A 162 -3.63 -1.62 3.80
CA MET A 162 -3.15 -0.33 4.36
C MET A 162 -3.20 -0.28 5.90
N SER A 163 -3.69 -1.34 6.57
CA SER A 163 -3.76 -1.47 8.03
C SER A 163 -3.35 -2.88 8.47
N GLY A 164 -2.11 -3.28 8.18
CA GLY A 164 -1.51 -4.53 8.65
C GLY A 164 -0.83 -5.34 7.53
N ASN A 165 -0.69 -6.64 7.72
CA ASN A 165 0.04 -7.59 6.85
C ASN A 165 1.56 -7.37 6.85
N VAL A 166 2.04 -6.26 6.30
CA VAL A 166 3.45 -5.83 6.32
C VAL A 166 3.54 -4.31 6.58
N TYR A 167 4.67 -3.85 7.11
CA TYR A 167 4.96 -2.42 7.14
C TYR A 167 5.42 -1.95 5.75
N GLU A 168 5.10 -0.69 5.42
CA GLU A 168 5.39 -0.04 4.14
C GLU A 168 6.11 1.29 4.33
#